data_AF-A0A672U7Q8-F1
#
_entry.id   AF-A0A672U7Q8-F1
#
_cell.length_a   1.000
_cell.length_b   1.000
_cell.length_c   1.000
_cell.angle_alpha   90.00
_cell.angle_beta   90.00
_cell.angle_gamma   90.00
#
_symmetry.space_group_name_H-M   'P 1'
#
loop_
_entity.id
_entity.type
_entity.pdbx_description
1 polymer ?
#
loop_
_entity_poly.entity_id
_entity_poly.type
_entity_poly.pdbx_seq_one_letter_code
_entity_poly.pdbx_strand_id
1 'polypeptide(L)'
;LIATKIKQANCSKQLQKRIDTLEMRLYNASVHFNTILAKNKKLREEIESLQIRKAVLDNFYFKLQTKLDQQKRRMNAAVEQTTQAYEQRSEVRARIAAMSERHRKDTAQYHIEMQEQERILARETKLKAFILAKFTDRSELEEQAKKERDLKAAQRAKKSQGECFETREVAYKRLLELTEDGNVDQLLNSFTEKEQKSFACFLYASELNDDMEKMQGMQRGSQKYNSDRQNSVFSELKVNLTETTEEANRYEDLCKERSKILGQLKSSMEVLLREIGCDATDIMKQLGEKGEITDLNLMQYFGLMEKKTNELLLLESILRYTLTEGSSPDLPFTNPLLAGSELLRPVPPQQVYKVCVMGWMFSWAVEVPLDHGQLCQMVLQNREKDWDNAAGTDENAPGME
;
A
#
# COMPACT_ATOMS: atom_id res chain seq x y z
N LEU A 1 108.48 38.39 -24.55
CA LEU A 1 107.26 39.14 -24.15
C LEU A 1 105.99 38.71 -24.91
N ILE A 2 106.04 38.47 -26.23
CA ILE A 2 104.86 38.05 -27.02
C ILE A 2 104.48 36.58 -26.76
N ALA A 3 105.45 35.66 -26.76
CA ALA A 3 105.19 34.24 -26.51
C ALA A 3 104.64 33.94 -25.10
N THR A 4 105.04 34.72 -24.09
CA THR A 4 104.51 34.62 -22.72
C THR A 4 103.07 35.12 -22.64
N LYS A 5 102.72 36.22 -23.34
CA LYS A 5 101.33 36.69 -23.47
C LYS A 5 100.42 35.69 -24.20
N ILE A 6 100.92 35.04 -25.25
CA ILE A 6 100.16 34.00 -25.99
C ILE A 6 99.92 32.76 -25.10
N LYS A 7 100.93 32.30 -24.35
CA LYS A 7 100.76 31.20 -23.37
C LYS A 7 99.78 31.56 -22.26
N GLN A 8 99.83 32.78 -21.73
CA GLN A 8 98.91 33.27 -20.70
C GLN A 8 97.47 33.37 -21.23
N ALA A 9 97.27 33.87 -22.46
CA ALA A 9 95.97 33.93 -23.10
C ALA A 9 95.39 32.53 -23.39
N ASN A 10 96.23 31.57 -23.79
CA ASN A 10 95.80 30.18 -23.99
C ASN A 10 95.41 29.50 -22.67
N CYS A 11 96.15 29.76 -21.58
CA CYS A 11 95.81 29.26 -20.25
C CYS A 11 94.50 29.85 -19.73
N SER A 12 94.26 31.14 -19.96
CA SER A 12 92.99 31.82 -19.64
C SER A 12 91.81 31.23 -20.44
N LYS A 13 91.99 30.97 -21.75
CA LYS A 13 90.96 30.32 -22.58
C LYS A 13 90.64 28.89 -22.14
N GLN A 14 91.64 28.12 -21.70
CA GLN A 14 91.42 26.77 -21.15
C GLN A 14 90.68 26.82 -19.82
N LEU A 15 91.00 27.79 -18.96
CA LEU A 15 90.28 28.01 -17.70
C LEU A 15 88.82 28.37 -17.96
N GLN A 16 88.55 29.27 -18.91
CA GLN A 16 87.19 29.66 -19.28
C GLN A 16 86.37 28.46 -19.76
N LYS A 17 86.90 27.66 -20.69
CA LYS A 17 86.22 26.43 -21.16
C LYS A 17 85.89 25.46 -20.02
N ARG A 18 86.76 25.39 -19.01
CA ARG A 18 86.55 24.54 -17.84
C ARG A 18 85.47 25.10 -16.92
N ILE A 19 85.42 26.42 -16.75
CA ILE A 19 84.33 27.12 -16.07
C ILE A 19 83.01 26.84 -16.80
N ASP A 20 82.94 27.09 -18.12
CA ASP A 20 81.74 26.88 -18.92
C ASP A 20 81.23 25.42 -18.84
N THR A 21 82.16 24.44 -18.84
CA THR A 21 81.82 23.02 -18.69
C THR A 21 81.24 22.71 -17.31
N LEU A 22 81.80 23.30 -16.25
CA LEU A 22 81.31 23.12 -14.88
C LEU A 22 79.95 23.82 -14.68
N GLU A 23 79.77 25.01 -15.25
CA GLU A 23 78.51 25.74 -15.25
C GLU A 23 77.42 24.96 -16.00
N MET A 24 77.74 24.40 -17.17
CA MET A 24 76.79 23.56 -17.92
C MET A 24 76.42 22.29 -17.14
N ARG A 25 77.38 21.65 -16.44
CA ARG A 25 77.09 20.49 -15.58
C ARG A 25 76.22 20.88 -14.38
N LEU A 26 76.50 22.02 -13.75
CA LEU A 26 75.70 22.54 -12.65
C LEU A 26 74.27 22.88 -13.11
N TYR A 27 74.14 23.53 -14.26
CA TYR A 27 72.86 23.83 -14.88
C TYR A 27 72.07 22.55 -15.17
N ASN A 28 72.68 21.55 -15.83
CA ASN A 28 72.03 20.27 -16.12
C ASN A 28 71.60 19.53 -14.85
N ALA A 29 72.43 19.53 -13.80
CA ALA A 29 72.09 18.95 -12.50
C ALA A 29 70.90 19.70 -11.85
N SER A 30 70.87 21.03 -11.96
CA SER A 30 69.81 21.87 -11.41
C SER A 30 68.48 21.65 -12.15
N VAL A 31 68.51 21.56 -13.48
CA VAL A 31 67.33 21.22 -14.30
C VAL A 31 66.82 19.82 -13.98
N HIS A 32 67.72 18.84 -13.84
CA HIS A 32 67.34 17.48 -13.46
C HIS A 32 66.69 17.43 -12.06
N PHE A 33 67.29 18.12 -11.09
CA PHE A 33 66.74 18.24 -9.74
C PHE A 33 65.36 18.91 -9.75
N ASN A 34 65.19 20.03 -10.45
CA ASN A 34 63.91 20.71 -10.59
C ASN A 34 62.85 19.82 -11.26
N THR A 35 63.25 19.02 -12.24
CA THR A 35 62.37 18.04 -12.90
C THR A 35 61.90 16.96 -11.92
N ILE A 36 62.80 16.44 -11.08
CA ILE A 36 62.46 15.47 -10.03
C ILE A 36 61.52 16.10 -9.00
N LEU A 37 61.75 17.37 -8.61
CA LEU A 37 60.87 18.08 -7.69
C LEU A 37 59.47 18.29 -8.27
N ALA A 38 59.36 18.66 -9.54
CA ALA A 38 58.07 18.79 -10.21
C ALA A 38 57.32 17.45 -10.29
N LYS A 39 58.02 16.35 -10.58
CA LYS A 39 57.44 14.99 -10.54
C LYS A 39 56.99 14.60 -9.14
N ASN A 40 57.82 14.84 -8.13
CA ASN A 40 57.46 14.58 -6.72
C ASN A 40 56.24 15.38 -6.28
N LYS A 41 56.13 16.65 -6.70
CA LYS A 41 54.95 17.47 -6.42
C LYS A 41 53.68 16.83 -7.01
N LYS A 42 53.71 16.43 -8.28
CA LYS A 42 52.57 15.75 -8.92
C LYS A 42 52.18 14.44 -8.22
N LEU A 43 53.16 13.63 -7.83
CA LEU A 43 52.91 12.38 -7.09
C LEU A 43 52.28 12.65 -5.71
N ARG A 44 52.68 13.72 -5.02
CA ARG A 44 52.06 14.12 -3.74
C ARG A 44 50.60 14.54 -3.93
N GLU A 45 50.32 15.36 -4.94
CA GLU A 45 48.95 15.76 -5.29
C GLU A 45 48.07 14.54 -5.64
N GLU A 46 48.63 13.55 -6.34
CA GLU A 46 47.93 12.29 -6.64
C GLU A 46 47.66 11.47 -5.39
N ILE A 47 48.65 11.32 -4.49
CA ILE A 47 48.48 10.63 -3.20
C ILE A 47 47.39 11.29 -2.37
N GLU A 48 47.39 12.63 -2.27
CA GLU A 48 46.35 13.39 -1.57
C GLU A 48 44.96 13.16 -2.20
N SER A 49 44.88 13.21 -3.53
CA SER A 49 43.63 12.90 -4.24
C SER A 49 43.11 11.49 -3.95
N LEU A 50 44.00 10.49 -3.94
CA LEU A 50 43.65 9.10 -3.65
C LEU A 50 43.23 8.92 -2.18
N GLN A 51 43.88 9.61 -1.24
CA GLN A 51 43.50 9.59 0.18
C GLN A 51 42.10 10.18 0.39
N ILE A 52 41.78 11.30 -0.27
CA ILE A 52 40.44 11.90 -0.24
C ILE A 52 39.40 10.91 -0.81
N ARG A 53 39.68 10.30 -1.96
CA ARG A 53 38.78 9.30 -2.56
C ARG A 53 38.56 8.10 -1.64
N LYS A 54 39.61 7.58 -1.01
CA LYS A 54 39.51 6.49 -0.03
C LYS A 54 38.62 6.89 1.15
N ALA A 55 38.81 8.07 1.72
CA ALA A 55 38.00 8.54 2.85
C ALA A 55 36.51 8.65 2.48
N VAL A 56 36.20 9.11 1.27
CA VAL A 56 34.83 9.15 0.75
C VAL A 56 34.25 7.74 0.61
N LEU A 57 35.00 6.79 0.04
CA LEU A 57 34.57 5.39 -0.09
C LEU A 57 34.37 4.72 1.26
N ASP A 58 35.28 4.93 2.22
CA ASP A 58 35.17 4.41 3.58
C ASP A 58 33.89 4.93 4.26
N ASN A 59 33.56 6.22 4.09
CA ASN A 59 32.30 6.79 4.61
C ASN A 59 31.06 6.10 4.00
N PHE A 60 31.06 5.85 2.68
CA PHE A 60 29.98 5.10 2.05
C PHE A 60 29.89 3.66 2.57
N TYR A 61 31.03 3.00 2.76
CA TYR A 61 31.10 1.66 3.32
C TYR A 61 30.51 1.61 4.74
N PHE A 62 30.90 2.53 5.63
CA PHE A 62 30.35 2.59 6.99
C PHE A 62 28.85 2.86 7.01
N LYS A 63 28.35 3.74 6.13
CA LYS A 63 26.90 3.99 5.98
C LYS A 63 26.16 2.74 5.52
N LEU A 64 26.71 2.01 4.55
CA LEU A 64 26.11 0.78 4.04
C LEU A 64 26.10 -0.31 5.11
N GLN A 65 27.21 -0.46 5.83
CA GLN A 65 27.34 -1.41 6.94
C GLN A 65 26.30 -1.11 8.04
N THR A 66 26.14 0.16 8.40
CA THR A 66 25.15 0.58 9.41
C THR A 66 23.72 0.24 8.97
N LYS A 67 23.39 0.47 7.70
CA LYS A 67 22.08 0.09 7.13
C LYS A 67 21.87 -1.41 7.13
N LEU A 68 22.89 -2.19 6.79
CA LEU A 68 22.84 -3.65 6.83
C LEU A 68 22.59 -4.16 8.25
N ASP A 69 23.29 -3.61 9.24
CA ASP A 69 23.12 -4.00 10.64
C ASP A 69 21.76 -3.56 11.21
N GLN A 70 21.22 -2.43 10.75
CA GLN A 70 19.85 -2.04 11.06
C GLN A 70 18.82 -3.01 10.45
N GLN A 71 19.02 -3.43 9.20
CA GLN A 71 18.13 -4.39 8.54
C GLN A 71 18.16 -5.75 9.22
N LYS A 72 19.35 -6.25 9.58
CA LYS A 72 19.49 -7.50 10.36
C LYS A 72 18.77 -7.43 11.70
N ARG A 73 18.88 -6.31 12.43
CA ARG A 73 18.14 -6.10 13.68
C ARG A 73 16.63 -6.16 13.48
N ARG A 74 16.10 -5.48 12.45
CA ARG A 74 14.66 -5.53 12.11
C ARG A 74 14.21 -6.94 11.74
N MET A 75 15.00 -7.65 10.94
CA MET A 75 14.73 -9.05 10.57
C MET A 75 14.67 -9.95 11.81
N ASN A 76 15.66 -9.86 12.69
CA ASN A 76 15.69 -10.67 13.91
C ASN A 76 14.50 -10.36 14.83
N ALA A 77 14.15 -9.09 15.01
CA ALA A 77 12.98 -8.69 15.80
C ALA A 77 11.67 -9.26 15.21
N ALA A 78 11.51 -9.24 13.88
CA ALA A 78 10.34 -9.83 13.23
C ALA A 78 10.30 -11.37 13.39
N VAL A 79 11.46 -12.03 13.31
CA VAL A 79 11.57 -13.48 13.57
C VAL A 79 11.19 -13.81 15.02
N GLU A 80 11.65 -13.01 15.98
CA GLU A 80 11.31 -13.20 17.40
C GLU A 80 9.82 -13.00 17.67
N GLN A 81 9.22 -11.93 17.12
CA GLN A 81 7.78 -11.69 17.21
C GLN A 81 6.95 -12.81 16.58
N THR A 82 7.35 -13.30 15.40
CA THR A 82 6.64 -14.40 14.74
C THR A 82 6.79 -15.72 15.50
N THR A 83 7.95 -15.98 16.09
CA THR A 83 8.18 -17.14 16.96
C THR A 83 7.30 -17.08 18.20
N GLN A 84 7.25 -15.92 18.88
CA GLN A 84 6.39 -15.71 20.05
C GLN A 84 4.90 -15.90 19.71
N ALA A 85 4.43 -15.31 18.60
CA ALA A 85 3.05 -15.49 18.16
C ALA A 85 2.73 -16.95 17.83
N TYR A 86 3.69 -17.70 17.29
CA TYR A 86 3.52 -19.12 17.01
C TYR A 86 3.43 -19.96 18.29
N GLU A 87 4.27 -19.67 19.27
CA GLU A 87 4.23 -20.31 20.60
C GLU A 87 2.89 -20.05 21.30
N GLN A 88 2.43 -18.80 21.34
CA GLN A 88 1.12 -18.44 21.90
C GLN A 88 -0.03 -19.16 21.19
N ARG A 89 0.00 -19.21 19.86
CA ARG A 89 -1.01 -19.95 19.08
C ARG A 89 -0.99 -21.44 19.40
N SER A 90 0.21 -22.02 19.55
CA SER A 90 0.39 -23.42 19.92
C SER A 90 -0.20 -23.71 21.30
N GLU A 91 0.08 -22.86 22.28
CA GLU A 91 -0.49 -22.98 23.63
C GLU A 91 -2.01 -22.89 23.64
N VAL A 92 -2.59 -21.90 22.96
CA VAL A 92 -4.06 -21.74 22.87
C VAL A 92 -4.68 -22.96 22.19
N ARG A 93 -4.06 -23.47 21.12
CA ARG A 93 -4.52 -24.69 20.44
C ARG A 93 -4.48 -25.90 21.38
N ALA A 94 -3.42 -26.05 22.17
CA ALA A 94 -3.33 -27.11 23.17
C ALA A 94 -4.41 -26.99 24.26
N ARG A 95 -4.69 -25.76 24.74
CA ARG A 95 -5.76 -25.50 25.71
C ARG A 95 -7.14 -25.82 25.14
N ILE A 96 -7.43 -25.41 23.90
CA ILE A 96 -8.69 -25.74 23.22
C ILE A 96 -8.84 -27.25 23.09
N ALA A 97 -7.80 -27.97 22.62
CA ALA A 97 -7.84 -29.42 22.50
C ALA A 97 -8.11 -30.12 23.83
N ALA A 98 -7.46 -29.66 24.91
CA ALA A 98 -7.70 -30.19 26.26
C ALA A 98 -9.12 -29.92 26.76
N MET A 99 -9.67 -28.72 26.51
CA MET A 99 -11.04 -28.37 26.86
C MET A 99 -12.07 -29.17 26.06
N SER A 100 -11.88 -29.31 24.74
CA SER A 100 -12.76 -30.11 23.88
C SER A 100 -12.76 -31.58 24.29
N GLU A 101 -11.61 -32.14 24.67
CA GLU A 101 -11.52 -33.53 25.14
C GLU A 101 -12.21 -33.72 26.50
N ARG A 102 -12.12 -32.74 27.41
CA ARG A 102 -12.90 -32.74 28.66
C ARG A 102 -14.40 -32.69 28.37
N HIS A 103 -14.85 -31.73 27.56
CA HIS A 103 -16.26 -31.63 27.17
C HIS A 103 -16.77 -32.92 26.53
N ARG A 104 -15.99 -33.55 25.63
CA ARG A 104 -16.36 -34.83 25.01
C ARG A 104 -16.56 -35.94 26.07
N LYS A 105 -15.69 -36.01 27.08
CA LYS A 105 -15.83 -36.97 28.18
C LYS A 105 -17.05 -36.66 29.05
N ASP A 106 -17.29 -35.40 29.37
CA ASP A 106 -18.43 -34.98 30.19
C ASP A 106 -19.76 -35.26 29.47
N THR A 107 -19.85 -34.99 28.17
CA THR A 107 -21.03 -35.32 27.35
C THR A 107 -21.26 -36.83 27.29
N ALA A 108 -20.19 -37.63 27.11
CA ALA A 108 -20.30 -39.08 27.13
C ALA A 108 -20.78 -39.60 28.48
N GLN A 109 -20.26 -39.06 29.58
CA GLN A 109 -20.67 -39.38 30.95
C GLN A 109 -22.14 -39.01 31.19
N TYR A 110 -22.56 -37.81 30.78
CA TYR A 110 -23.95 -37.36 30.87
C TYR A 110 -24.92 -38.28 30.12
N HIS A 111 -24.55 -38.74 28.91
CA HIS A 111 -25.38 -39.70 28.17
C HIS A 111 -25.51 -41.03 28.89
N ILE A 112 -24.45 -41.54 29.52
CA ILE A 112 -24.49 -42.77 30.32
C ILE A 112 -25.41 -42.60 31.53
N GLU A 113 -25.28 -41.48 32.25
CA GLU A 113 -26.13 -41.17 33.42
C GLU A 113 -27.60 -41.05 33.02
N MET A 114 -27.89 -40.35 31.91
CA MET A 114 -29.26 -40.23 31.38
C MET A 114 -29.86 -41.62 31.07
N GLN A 115 -29.12 -42.49 30.38
CA GLN A 115 -29.58 -43.84 30.08
C GLN A 115 -29.84 -44.66 31.35
N GLU A 116 -29.03 -44.50 32.41
CA GLU A 116 -29.28 -45.20 33.67
C GLU A 116 -30.52 -44.65 34.39
N GLN A 117 -30.73 -43.33 34.38
CA GLN A 117 -31.96 -42.72 34.92
C GLN A 117 -33.21 -43.23 34.18
N GLU A 118 -33.17 -43.32 32.85
CA GLU A 118 -34.24 -43.90 32.04
C GLU A 118 -34.52 -45.36 32.42
N ARG A 119 -33.47 -46.17 32.64
CA ARG A 119 -33.61 -47.56 33.09
C ARG A 119 -34.25 -47.65 34.49
N ILE A 120 -33.85 -46.79 35.41
CA ILE A 120 -34.43 -46.73 36.76
C ILE A 120 -35.91 -46.33 36.67
N LEU A 121 -36.24 -45.29 35.91
CA LEU A 121 -37.61 -44.85 35.68
C LEU A 121 -38.47 -45.95 35.04
N ALA A 122 -37.95 -46.69 34.06
CA ALA A 122 -38.66 -47.81 33.47
C ALA A 122 -38.94 -48.93 34.49
N ARG A 123 -37.96 -49.25 35.35
CA ARG A 123 -38.14 -50.23 36.45
C ARG A 123 -39.19 -49.76 37.45
N GLU A 124 -39.12 -48.50 37.88
CA GLU A 124 -40.12 -47.91 38.79
C GLU A 124 -41.52 -47.88 38.17
N THR A 125 -41.63 -47.49 36.91
CA THR A 125 -42.90 -47.43 36.19
C THR A 125 -43.53 -48.82 36.10
N LYS A 126 -42.72 -49.83 35.80
CA LYS A 126 -43.16 -51.24 35.81
C LYS A 126 -43.60 -51.69 37.19
N LEU A 127 -42.88 -51.31 38.26
CA LEU A 127 -43.25 -51.61 39.64
C LEU A 127 -44.57 -50.91 40.03
N LYS A 128 -44.71 -49.61 39.75
CA LYS A 128 -45.92 -48.83 40.01
C LYS A 128 -47.12 -49.43 39.27
N ALA A 129 -46.96 -49.79 37.99
CA ALA A 129 -47.99 -50.47 37.21
C ALA A 129 -48.38 -51.83 37.81
N PHE A 130 -47.41 -52.61 38.29
CA PHE A 130 -47.68 -53.88 38.97
C PHE A 130 -48.43 -53.70 40.29
N ILE A 131 -48.03 -52.73 41.12
CA ILE A 131 -48.72 -52.39 42.37
C ILE A 131 -50.15 -51.96 42.06
N LEU A 132 -50.34 -51.00 41.14
CA LEU A 132 -51.67 -50.56 40.71
C LEU A 132 -52.53 -51.77 40.29
N ALA A 133 -52.02 -52.64 39.41
CA ALA A 133 -52.75 -53.82 38.96
C ALA A 133 -53.10 -54.82 40.10
N LYS A 134 -52.31 -54.87 41.18
CA LYS A 134 -52.58 -55.74 42.35
C LYS A 134 -53.56 -55.13 43.35
N PHE A 135 -53.52 -53.80 43.52
CA PHE A 135 -54.40 -53.06 44.43
C PHE A 135 -55.71 -52.61 43.79
N THR A 136 -55.84 -52.69 42.47
CA THR A 136 -57.13 -52.49 41.82
C THR A 136 -58.05 -53.62 42.28
N ASP A 137 -59.08 -53.27 43.05
CA ASP A 137 -60.03 -54.24 43.59
C ASP A 137 -60.73 -54.95 42.42
N ARG A 138 -60.71 -56.28 42.43
CA ARG A 138 -61.37 -57.07 41.38
C ARG A 138 -62.87 -56.77 41.33
N SER A 139 -63.46 -56.43 42.47
CA SER A 139 -64.86 -56.02 42.56
C SER A 139 -65.11 -54.69 41.86
N GLU A 140 -64.21 -53.71 42.00
CA GLU A 140 -64.30 -52.44 41.28
C GLU A 140 -64.12 -52.63 39.78
N LEU A 141 -63.19 -53.48 39.32
CA LEU A 141 -63.06 -53.78 37.88
C LEU A 141 -64.27 -54.51 37.30
N GLU A 142 -64.89 -55.41 38.07
CA GLU A 142 -66.08 -56.14 37.65
C GLU A 142 -67.33 -55.23 37.66
N GLU A 143 -67.41 -54.31 38.62
CA GLU A 143 -68.44 -53.28 38.69
C GLU A 143 -68.22 -52.18 37.62
N GLN A 144 -66.97 -51.79 37.32
CA GLN A 144 -66.62 -50.90 36.22
C GLN A 144 -66.92 -51.56 34.88
N ALA A 145 -66.63 -52.86 34.72
CA ALA A 145 -66.95 -53.62 33.51
C ALA A 145 -68.45 -53.82 33.35
N LYS A 146 -69.21 -53.99 34.44
CA LYS A 146 -70.69 -53.92 34.42
C LYS A 146 -71.17 -52.52 34.06
N LYS A 147 -70.69 -51.47 34.73
CA LYS A 147 -70.99 -50.06 34.43
C LYS A 147 -70.61 -49.68 33.01
N GLU A 148 -69.53 -50.22 32.44
CA GLU A 148 -69.09 -49.99 31.07
C GLU A 148 -69.92 -50.80 30.06
N ARG A 149 -70.34 -52.03 30.40
CA ARG A 149 -71.33 -52.80 29.64
C ARG A 149 -72.70 -52.11 29.65
N ASP A 150 -73.11 -51.57 30.80
CA ASP A 150 -74.36 -50.85 31.01
C ASP A 150 -74.29 -49.44 30.40
N LEU A 151 -73.14 -48.76 30.41
CA LEU A 151 -72.89 -47.52 29.66
C LEU A 151 -72.83 -47.77 28.16
N LYS A 152 -72.28 -48.89 27.70
CA LYS A 152 -72.32 -49.30 26.29
C LYS A 152 -73.74 -49.69 25.87
N ALA A 153 -74.52 -50.33 26.74
CA ALA A 153 -75.94 -50.62 26.51
C ALA A 153 -76.79 -49.33 26.56
N ALA A 154 -76.50 -48.41 27.48
CA ALA A 154 -77.15 -47.11 27.60
C ALA A 154 -76.71 -46.13 26.52
N GLN A 155 -75.48 -46.21 25.99
CA GLN A 155 -75.05 -45.50 24.78
C GLN A 155 -75.71 -46.07 23.53
N ARG A 156 -75.93 -47.39 23.46
CA ARG A 156 -76.76 -48.01 22.41
C ARG A 156 -78.22 -47.55 22.51
N ALA A 157 -78.75 -47.31 23.71
CA ALA A 157 -80.08 -46.77 23.96
C ALA A 157 -80.18 -45.22 23.80
N LYS A 158 -79.13 -44.45 24.10
CA LYS A 158 -79.06 -43.00 23.84
C LYS A 158 -78.86 -42.68 22.37
N LYS A 159 -78.19 -43.58 21.62
CA LYS A 159 -78.14 -43.50 20.14
C LYS A 159 -79.49 -43.81 19.47
N SER A 160 -80.48 -44.33 20.19
CA SER A 160 -81.85 -44.50 19.67
C SER A 160 -82.78 -43.31 19.96
N GLN A 161 -82.27 -42.21 20.54
CA GLN A 161 -83.03 -40.97 20.71
C GLN A 161 -82.28 -39.78 20.11
N GLY A 162 -82.51 -39.56 18.82
CA GLY A 162 -82.85 -38.23 18.34
C GLY A 162 -81.74 -37.17 18.20
N GLU A 163 -80.57 -37.52 17.69
CA GLU A 163 -79.79 -36.57 16.87
C GLU A 163 -79.56 -37.20 15.49
N CYS A 164 -80.50 -36.87 14.59
CA CYS A 164 -80.54 -37.08 13.15
C CYS A 164 -79.76 -38.28 12.58
N PHE A 165 -80.40 -39.45 12.62
CA PHE A 165 -80.01 -40.58 11.76
C PHE A 165 -80.12 -40.18 10.29
N GLU A 166 -81.10 -39.34 9.91
CA GLU A 166 -81.23 -38.83 8.54
C GLU A 166 -80.03 -37.97 8.10
N THR A 167 -79.48 -37.06 8.93
CA THR A 167 -78.31 -36.26 8.50
C THR A 167 -77.06 -37.12 8.33
N ARG A 168 -76.85 -38.11 9.20
CA ARG A 168 -75.70 -39.02 9.11
C ARG A 168 -75.84 -39.99 7.94
N GLU A 169 -77.04 -40.52 7.71
CA GLU A 169 -77.33 -41.40 6.57
C GLU A 169 -77.22 -40.64 5.24
N VAL A 170 -77.70 -39.40 5.19
CA VAL A 170 -77.55 -38.51 4.02
C VAL A 170 -76.08 -38.18 3.76
N ALA A 171 -75.29 -37.86 4.80
CA ALA A 171 -73.85 -37.64 4.64
C ALA A 171 -73.11 -38.91 4.18
N TYR A 172 -73.49 -40.08 4.69
CA TYR A 172 -72.91 -41.36 4.30
C TYR A 172 -73.27 -41.75 2.87
N LYS A 173 -74.53 -41.57 2.45
CA LYS A 173 -74.96 -41.78 1.05
C LYS A 173 -74.23 -40.86 0.09
N ARG A 174 -74.05 -39.59 0.45
CA ARG A 174 -73.29 -38.62 -0.35
C ARG A 174 -71.80 -38.96 -0.46
N LEU A 175 -71.20 -39.52 0.59
CA LEU A 175 -69.83 -40.05 0.53
C LEU A 175 -69.74 -41.33 -0.32
N LEU A 176 -70.77 -42.19 -0.28
CA LEU A 176 -70.85 -43.40 -1.08
C LEU A 176 -70.98 -43.08 -2.58
N GLU A 177 -71.77 -42.06 -2.95
CA GLU A 177 -71.89 -41.56 -4.33
C GLU A 177 -70.57 -40.98 -4.88
N LEU A 178 -69.71 -40.43 -4.01
CA LEU A 178 -68.38 -39.90 -4.37
C LEU A 178 -67.29 -40.98 -4.43
N THR A 179 -67.59 -42.20 -3.98
CA THR A 179 -66.63 -43.31 -3.92
C THR A 179 -66.86 -44.22 -5.13
N GLU A 180 -65.92 -44.28 -6.07
CA GLU A 180 -66.03 -45.15 -7.26
C GLU A 180 -66.07 -46.65 -6.91
N ASP A 181 -65.52 -47.04 -5.75
CA ASP A 181 -65.31 -48.44 -5.33
C ASP A 181 -66.31 -48.94 -4.26
N GLY A 182 -67.29 -48.13 -3.85
CA GLY A 182 -68.35 -48.52 -2.90
C GLY A 182 -67.92 -48.76 -1.44
N ASN A 183 -66.66 -48.50 -1.06
CA ASN A 183 -66.15 -48.65 0.31
C ASN A 183 -65.69 -47.31 0.92
N VAL A 184 -66.49 -46.77 1.84
CA VAL A 184 -66.26 -45.48 2.50
C VAL A 184 -65.02 -45.50 3.41
N ASP A 185 -64.69 -46.62 4.04
CA ASP A 185 -63.53 -46.72 4.94
C ASP A 185 -62.22 -46.64 4.14
N GLN A 186 -62.20 -47.18 2.93
CA GLN A 186 -61.05 -47.09 2.03
C GLN A 186 -60.85 -45.67 1.50
N LEU A 187 -61.94 -44.95 1.19
CA LEU A 187 -61.88 -43.52 0.86
C LEU A 187 -61.31 -42.71 2.02
N LEU A 188 -61.79 -42.94 3.25
CA LEU A 188 -61.31 -42.24 4.44
C LEU A 188 -59.83 -42.49 4.69
N ASN A 189 -59.38 -43.73 4.61
CA ASN A 189 -57.96 -44.07 4.77
C ASN A 189 -57.11 -43.41 3.65
N SER A 190 -57.59 -43.43 2.41
CA SER A 190 -56.89 -42.76 1.30
C SER A 190 -56.84 -41.24 1.47
N PHE A 191 -57.88 -40.64 2.07
CA PHE A 191 -57.93 -39.23 2.40
C PHE A 191 -56.95 -38.89 3.52
N THR A 192 -56.95 -39.66 4.61
CA THR A 192 -55.99 -39.48 5.71
C THR A 192 -54.55 -39.64 5.25
N GLU A 193 -54.26 -40.61 4.37
CA GLU A 193 -52.93 -40.74 3.77
C GLU A 193 -52.57 -39.54 2.87
N LYS A 194 -53.52 -39.07 2.06
CA LYS A 194 -53.32 -37.88 1.21
C LYS A 194 -53.13 -36.62 2.07
N GLU A 195 -53.87 -36.50 3.17
CA GLU A 195 -53.77 -35.40 4.13
C GLU A 195 -52.42 -35.43 4.85
N GLN A 196 -51.97 -36.59 5.34
CA GLN A 196 -50.64 -36.73 5.93
C GLN A 196 -49.53 -36.41 4.93
N LYS A 197 -49.64 -36.88 3.68
CA LYS A 197 -48.69 -36.52 2.61
C LYS A 197 -48.75 -35.02 2.31
N SER A 198 -49.93 -34.42 2.26
CA SER A 198 -50.11 -32.99 2.04
C SER A 198 -49.53 -32.17 3.19
N PHE A 199 -49.68 -32.63 4.43
CA PHE A 199 -49.12 -31.99 5.61
C PHE A 199 -47.60 -32.10 5.65
N ALA A 200 -47.04 -33.26 5.31
CA ALA A 200 -45.60 -33.43 5.15
C ALA A 200 -45.03 -32.53 4.04
N CYS A 201 -45.72 -32.43 2.90
CA CYS A 201 -45.36 -31.51 1.81
C CYS A 201 -45.43 -30.05 2.25
N PHE A 202 -46.43 -29.67 3.06
CA PHE A 202 -46.56 -28.31 3.60
C PHE A 202 -45.41 -27.98 4.56
N LEU A 203 -45.10 -28.88 5.50
CA LEU A 203 -43.97 -28.69 6.42
C LEU A 203 -42.65 -28.56 5.66
N TYR A 204 -42.42 -29.42 4.67
CA TYR A 204 -41.22 -29.34 3.83
C TYR A 204 -41.16 -28.06 2.99
N ALA A 205 -42.30 -27.60 2.44
CA ALA A 205 -42.37 -26.34 1.72
C ALA A 205 -42.12 -25.13 2.63
N SER A 206 -42.59 -25.19 3.88
CA SER A 206 -42.33 -24.16 4.89
C SER A 206 -40.85 -24.12 5.27
N GLU A 207 -40.23 -25.29 5.51
CA GLU A 207 -38.81 -25.39 5.83
C GLU A 207 -37.92 -24.92 4.67
N LEU A 208 -38.26 -25.29 3.42
CA LEU A 208 -37.60 -24.76 2.23
C LEU A 208 -37.78 -23.25 2.08
N ASN A 209 -38.93 -22.70 2.46
CA ASN A 209 -39.14 -21.25 2.43
C ASN A 209 -38.27 -20.55 3.49
N ASP A 210 -38.20 -21.08 4.70
CA ASP A 210 -37.34 -20.55 5.77
C ASP A 210 -35.85 -20.61 5.36
N ASP A 211 -35.41 -21.72 4.76
CA ASP A 211 -34.06 -21.87 4.23
C ASP A 211 -33.79 -20.91 3.06
N MET A 212 -34.76 -20.72 2.17
CA MET A 212 -34.68 -19.76 1.07
C MET A 212 -34.58 -18.32 1.59
N GLU A 213 -35.36 -17.93 2.59
CA GLU A 213 -35.27 -16.62 3.23
C GLU A 213 -33.91 -16.40 3.90
N LYS A 214 -33.39 -17.42 4.60
CA LYS A 214 -32.06 -17.38 5.21
C LYS A 214 -30.96 -17.22 4.16
N MET A 215 -31.03 -17.97 3.06
CA MET A 215 -30.09 -17.87 1.93
C MET A 215 -30.16 -16.50 1.25
N GLN A 216 -31.36 -15.96 1.02
CA GLN A 216 -31.54 -14.61 0.49
C GLN A 216 -31.01 -13.54 1.45
N GLY A 217 -31.20 -13.70 2.76
CA GLY A 217 -30.65 -12.81 3.78
C GLY A 217 -29.11 -12.79 3.75
N MET A 218 -28.48 -13.96 3.65
CA MET A 218 -27.02 -14.09 3.53
C MET A 218 -26.49 -13.47 2.22
N GLN A 219 -27.20 -13.67 1.10
CA GLN A 219 -26.85 -13.04 -0.18
C GLN A 219 -26.98 -11.52 -0.12
N ARG A 220 -28.08 -10.99 0.42
CA ARG A 220 -28.29 -9.55 0.59
C ARG A 220 -27.23 -8.92 1.51
N GLY A 221 -26.89 -9.59 2.61
CA GLY A 221 -25.82 -9.16 3.51
C GLY A 221 -24.44 -9.15 2.83
N SER A 222 -24.11 -10.21 2.10
CA SER A 222 -22.86 -10.32 1.34
C SER A 222 -22.78 -9.29 0.21
N GLN A 223 -23.90 -9.02 -0.46
CA GLN A 223 -23.97 -8.06 -1.56
C GLN A 223 -23.86 -6.62 -1.06
N LYS A 224 -24.47 -6.27 0.08
CA LYS A 224 -24.24 -4.97 0.74
C LYS A 224 -22.80 -4.81 1.19
N TYR A 225 -22.23 -5.80 1.86
CA TYR A 225 -20.82 -5.75 2.31
C TYR A 225 -19.84 -5.59 1.14
N ASN A 226 -20.07 -6.32 0.04
CA ASN A 226 -19.24 -6.20 -1.16
C ASN A 226 -19.47 -4.87 -1.89
N SER A 227 -20.70 -4.36 -1.95
CA SER A 227 -21.01 -3.08 -2.58
C SER A 227 -20.37 -1.91 -1.81
N ASP A 228 -20.42 -1.92 -0.48
CA ASP A 228 -19.86 -0.83 0.33
C ASP A 228 -18.33 -0.82 0.27
N ARG A 229 -17.68 -2.00 0.28
CA ARG A 229 -16.24 -2.13 0.04
C ARG A 229 -15.84 -1.73 -1.39
N GLN A 230 -16.60 -2.13 -2.40
CA GLN A 230 -16.31 -1.75 -3.78
C GLN A 230 -16.48 -0.24 -3.98
N ASN A 231 -17.50 0.37 -3.38
CA ASN A 231 -17.72 1.81 -3.44
C ASN A 231 -16.62 2.60 -2.72
N SER A 232 -16.15 2.13 -1.55
CA SER A 232 -15.05 2.80 -0.85
C SER A 232 -13.74 2.74 -1.64
N VAL A 233 -13.40 1.56 -2.18
CA VAL A 233 -12.20 1.36 -3.01
C VAL A 233 -12.31 2.15 -4.32
N PHE A 234 -13.47 2.16 -4.96
CA PHE A 234 -13.69 2.92 -6.18
C PHE A 234 -13.61 4.44 -5.95
N SER A 235 -14.13 4.92 -4.81
CA SER A 235 -14.01 6.33 -4.43
C SER A 235 -12.54 6.73 -4.21
N GLU A 236 -11.76 5.91 -3.52
CA GLU A 236 -10.33 6.16 -3.29
C GLU A 236 -9.54 6.14 -4.60
N LEU A 237 -9.77 5.14 -5.46
CA LEU A 237 -9.18 5.08 -6.80
C LEU A 237 -9.55 6.28 -7.66
N LYS A 238 -10.79 6.77 -7.58
CA LYS A 238 -11.24 7.95 -8.32
C LYS A 238 -10.52 9.21 -7.85
N VAL A 239 -10.35 9.39 -6.54
CA VAL A 239 -9.58 10.52 -5.96
C VAL A 239 -8.12 10.45 -6.41
N ASN A 240 -7.47 9.30 -6.28
CA ASN A 240 -6.09 9.11 -6.72
C ASN A 240 -5.94 9.36 -8.23
N LEU A 241 -6.91 8.94 -9.05
CA LEU A 241 -6.92 9.20 -10.48
C LEU A 241 -7.01 10.70 -10.79
N THR A 242 -7.89 11.44 -10.09
CA THR A 242 -8.01 12.89 -10.27
C THR A 242 -6.75 13.62 -9.84
N GLU A 243 -6.16 13.27 -8.70
CA GLU A 243 -4.92 13.89 -8.21
C GLU A 243 -3.74 13.64 -9.15
N THR A 244 -3.57 12.40 -9.62
CA THR A 244 -2.49 12.06 -10.57
C THR A 244 -2.68 12.73 -11.92
N THR A 245 -3.93 12.88 -12.39
CA THR A 245 -4.25 13.59 -13.64
C THR A 245 -3.97 15.09 -13.51
N GLU A 246 -4.35 15.71 -12.39
CA GLU A 246 -4.06 17.11 -12.12
C GLU A 246 -2.56 17.38 -12.05
N GLU A 247 -1.81 16.50 -11.37
CA GLU A 247 -0.35 16.63 -11.28
C GLU A 247 0.34 16.44 -12.64
N ALA A 248 -0.13 15.48 -13.45
CA ALA A 248 0.36 15.31 -14.82
C ALA A 248 0.09 16.55 -15.69
N ASN A 249 -1.11 17.13 -15.61
CA ASN A 249 -1.46 18.36 -16.31
C ASN A 249 -0.57 19.53 -15.89
N ARG A 250 -0.27 19.67 -14.59
CA ARG A 250 0.66 20.70 -14.10
C ARG A 250 2.05 20.56 -14.69
N TYR A 251 2.59 19.34 -14.77
CA TYR A 251 3.90 19.11 -15.40
C TYR A 251 3.85 19.41 -16.90
N GLU A 252 2.77 19.05 -17.59
CA GLU A 252 2.60 19.36 -19.01
C GLU A 252 2.59 20.87 -19.26
N ASP A 253 1.87 21.63 -18.43
CA ASP A 253 1.80 23.09 -18.54
C ASP A 253 3.16 23.75 -18.25
N LEU A 254 3.89 23.26 -17.23
CA LEU A 254 5.26 23.71 -16.96
C LEU A 254 6.21 23.40 -18.13
N CYS A 255 6.07 22.23 -18.76
CA CYS A 255 6.85 21.87 -19.93
C CYS A 255 6.52 22.75 -21.14
N LYS A 256 5.24 23.09 -21.36
CA LYS A 256 4.80 24.02 -22.41
C LYS A 256 5.41 25.41 -22.21
N GLU A 257 5.34 25.95 -20.99
CA GLU A 257 5.89 27.27 -20.68
C GLU A 257 7.41 27.31 -20.87
N ARG A 258 8.14 26.29 -20.37
CA ARG A 258 9.59 26.18 -20.58
C ARG A 258 9.96 26.03 -22.05
N SER A 259 9.19 25.25 -22.81
CA SER A 259 9.41 25.08 -24.25
C SER A 259 9.20 26.39 -25.02
N LYS A 260 8.23 27.22 -24.59
CA LYS A 260 8.01 28.56 -25.14
C LYS A 260 9.21 29.48 -24.88
N ILE A 261 9.74 29.49 -23.65
CA ILE A 261 10.95 30.26 -23.30
C ILE A 261 12.14 29.79 -24.15
N LEU A 262 12.30 28.48 -24.30
CA LEU A 262 13.39 27.90 -25.08
C LEU A 262 13.27 28.23 -26.58
N GLY A 263 12.05 28.23 -27.12
CA GLY A 263 11.77 28.68 -28.49
C GLY A 263 12.08 30.18 -28.69
N GLN A 264 11.71 31.02 -27.73
CA GLN A 264 12.08 32.44 -27.74
C GLN A 264 13.60 32.62 -27.72
N LEU A 265 14.31 31.90 -26.85
CA LEU A 265 15.77 31.95 -26.76
C LEU A 265 16.44 31.54 -28.08
N LYS A 266 15.98 30.47 -28.73
CA LYS A 266 16.45 30.06 -30.06
C LYS A 266 16.26 31.18 -31.09
N SER A 267 15.07 31.77 -31.15
CA SER A 267 14.80 32.86 -32.10
C SER A 267 15.67 34.10 -31.85
N SER A 268 15.90 34.48 -30.59
CA SER A 268 16.82 35.58 -30.23
C SER A 268 18.26 35.24 -30.60
N MET A 269 18.67 34.00 -30.40
CA MET A 269 20.00 33.50 -30.76
C MET A 269 20.24 33.58 -32.28
N GLU A 270 19.25 33.17 -33.08
CA GLU A 270 19.30 33.27 -34.54
C GLU A 270 19.43 34.71 -35.04
N VAL A 271 18.73 35.65 -34.40
CA VAL A 271 18.85 37.08 -34.71
C VAL A 271 20.25 37.59 -34.38
N LEU A 272 20.77 37.32 -33.18
CA LEU A 272 22.09 37.77 -32.75
C LEU A 272 23.23 37.17 -33.58
N LEU A 273 23.14 35.90 -33.96
CA LEU A 273 24.12 35.26 -34.85
C LEU A 273 24.18 35.96 -36.22
N ARG A 274 23.04 36.43 -36.72
CA ARG A 274 22.94 37.18 -37.98
C ARG A 274 23.50 38.59 -37.86
N GLU A 275 23.21 39.28 -36.74
CA GLU A 275 23.68 40.66 -36.50
C GLU A 275 25.19 40.73 -36.25
N ILE A 276 25.75 39.78 -35.51
CA ILE A 276 27.18 39.75 -35.15
C ILE A 276 28.03 39.17 -36.30
N GLY A 277 27.42 38.53 -37.30
CA GLY A 277 28.12 37.96 -38.45
C GLY A 277 29.00 36.76 -38.08
N CYS A 278 28.53 35.91 -37.17
CA CYS A 278 29.26 34.72 -36.74
C CYS A 278 29.32 33.69 -37.88
N ASP A 279 30.53 33.26 -38.29
CA ASP A 279 30.71 32.20 -39.27
C ASP A 279 30.35 30.84 -38.64
N ALA A 280 29.12 30.38 -38.88
CA ALA A 280 28.58 29.13 -38.37
C ALA A 280 28.88 27.93 -39.28
N THR A 281 29.72 28.08 -40.31
CA THR A 281 30.01 27.02 -41.30
C THR A 281 30.60 25.75 -40.67
N ASP A 282 31.46 25.88 -39.65
CA ASP A 282 32.04 24.73 -38.93
C ASP A 282 30.98 23.93 -38.16
N ILE A 283 30.00 24.60 -37.55
CA ILE A 283 28.89 23.97 -36.81
C ILE A 283 27.87 23.37 -37.80
N MET A 284 27.55 24.07 -38.89
CA MET A 284 26.67 23.55 -39.94
C MET A 284 27.25 22.31 -40.62
N LYS A 285 28.57 22.25 -40.83
CA LYS A 285 29.26 21.09 -41.42
C LYS A 285 29.27 19.86 -40.50
N GLN A 286 29.23 20.07 -39.18
CA GLN A 286 29.15 18.99 -38.19
C GLN A 286 27.73 18.47 -37.95
N LEU A 287 26.69 19.29 -38.16
CA LEU A 287 25.30 18.96 -37.80
C LEU A 287 24.38 18.61 -38.99
N GLY A 288 24.84 18.79 -40.23
CA GLY A 288 24.07 18.47 -41.45
C GLY A 288 23.21 19.64 -41.96
N GLU A 289 22.82 19.59 -43.25
CA GLU A 289 22.35 20.70 -44.11
C GLU A 289 21.19 21.59 -43.60
N LYS A 290 20.51 21.23 -42.51
CA LYS A 290 19.50 22.10 -41.88
C LYS A 290 20.16 22.81 -40.69
N GLY A 291 20.80 23.95 -40.94
CA GLY A 291 21.44 24.79 -39.91
C GLY A 291 20.48 25.45 -38.91
N GLU A 292 19.44 24.73 -38.47
CA GLU A 292 18.44 25.17 -37.50
C GLU A 292 18.97 24.96 -36.06
N ILE A 293 18.70 25.93 -35.18
CA ILE A 293 19.11 25.83 -33.77
C ILE A 293 18.15 24.88 -33.04
N THR A 294 18.65 23.70 -32.69
CA THR A 294 17.97 22.63 -31.95
C THR A 294 18.41 22.63 -30.49
N ASP A 295 17.62 22.04 -29.58
CA ASP A 295 17.94 22.03 -28.14
C ASP A 295 19.29 21.38 -27.82
N LEU A 296 19.72 20.40 -28.63
CA LEU A 296 21.00 19.71 -28.46
C LEU A 296 22.19 20.54 -28.95
N ASN A 297 21.99 21.43 -29.92
CA ASN A 297 23.08 22.21 -30.52
C ASN A 297 23.17 23.63 -29.93
N LEU A 298 22.16 24.09 -29.18
CA LEU A 298 22.08 25.42 -28.60
C LEU A 298 23.32 25.80 -27.76
N MET A 299 23.87 24.84 -27.01
CA MET A 299 25.09 25.07 -26.21
C MET A 299 26.33 25.34 -27.08
N GLN A 300 26.44 24.69 -28.24
CA GLN A 300 27.54 24.89 -29.17
C GLN A 300 27.45 26.27 -29.82
N TYR A 301 26.24 26.73 -30.14
CA TYR A 301 26.00 28.10 -30.61
C TYR A 301 26.33 29.14 -29.54
N PHE A 302 26.04 28.89 -28.25
CA PHE A 302 26.45 29.79 -27.16
C PHE A 302 27.96 29.92 -27.06
N GLY A 303 28.71 28.81 -27.14
CA GLY A 303 30.17 28.87 -27.13
C GLY A 303 30.76 29.62 -28.32
N LEU A 304 30.14 29.51 -29.50
CA LEU A 304 30.56 30.27 -30.69
C LEU A 304 30.30 31.77 -30.52
N MET A 305 29.12 32.12 -30.00
CA MET A 305 28.77 33.51 -29.71
C MET A 305 29.70 34.10 -28.67
N GLU A 306 29.95 33.40 -27.56
CA GLU A 306 30.88 33.83 -26.52
C GLU A 306 32.28 34.11 -27.08
N LYS A 307 32.80 33.21 -27.91
CA LYS A 307 34.09 33.40 -28.58
C LYS A 307 34.10 34.67 -29.44
N LYS A 308 33.06 34.89 -30.24
CA LYS A 308 32.95 36.06 -31.14
C LYS A 308 32.77 37.36 -30.36
N THR A 309 31.96 37.36 -29.31
CA THR A 309 31.83 38.51 -28.40
C THR A 309 33.16 38.84 -27.74
N ASN A 310 33.91 37.84 -27.29
CA ASN A 310 35.25 38.05 -26.70
C ASN A 310 36.26 38.61 -27.73
N GLU A 311 36.22 38.15 -28.99
CA GLU A 311 37.03 38.70 -30.08
C GLU A 311 36.70 40.17 -30.35
N LEU A 312 35.41 40.53 -30.39
CA LEU A 312 34.96 41.91 -30.60
C LEU A 312 35.31 42.82 -29.42
N LEU A 313 35.15 42.35 -28.18
CA LEU A 313 35.56 43.09 -26.98
C LEU A 313 37.08 43.32 -26.96
N LEU A 314 37.86 42.33 -27.38
CA LEU A 314 39.31 42.49 -27.50
C LEU A 314 39.66 43.55 -28.56
N LEU A 315 39.05 43.49 -29.75
CA LEU A 315 39.27 44.48 -30.81
C LEU A 315 38.90 45.90 -30.33
N GLU A 316 37.78 46.03 -29.62
CA GLU A 316 37.30 47.30 -29.08
C GLU A 316 38.26 47.86 -28.02
N SER A 317 38.78 47.00 -27.13
CA SER A 317 39.81 47.39 -26.16
C SER A 317 41.07 47.93 -26.83
N ILE A 318 41.54 47.26 -27.90
CA ILE A 318 42.71 47.68 -28.69
C ILE A 318 42.43 49.03 -29.35
N LEU A 319 41.26 49.20 -29.97
CA LEU A 319 40.86 50.46 -30.59
C LEU A 319 40.84 51.61 -29.58
N ARG A 320 40.28 51.39 -28.37
CA ARG A 320 40.27 52.40 -27.29
C ARG A 320 41.68 52.79 -26.86
N TYR A 321 42.59 51.82 -26.72
CA TYR A 321 44.00 52.09 -26.43
C TYR A 321 44.66 52.94 -27.53
N THR A 322 44.43 52.61 -28.81
CA THR A 322 44.99 53.37 -29.93
C THR A 322 44.38 54.77 -30.07
N LEU A 323 43.14 54.99 -29.64
CA LEU A 323 42.49 56.31 -29.65
C LEU A 323 42.99 57.22 -28.51
N THR A 324 43.41 56.64 -27.37
CA THR A 324 43.93 57.39 -26.21
C THR A 324 45.37 57.86 -26.39
N GLU A 325 46.14 57.31 -27.34
CA GLU A 325 47.44 57.87 -27.73
C GLU A 325 47.33 59.25 -28.42
N GLY A 326 46.12 59.70 -28.79
CA GLY A 326 45.88 60.96 -29.49
C GLY A 326 45.31 62.14 -28.67
N SER A 327 44.88 61.96 -27.42
CA SER A 327 44.35 63.07 -26.58
C SER A 327 44.48 62.76 -25.09
N SER A 328 44.96 63.76 -24.34
CA SER A 328 45.26 63.88 -22.89
C SER A 328 44.81 62.79 -21.89
N PRO A 329 45.63 62.48 -20.86
CA PRO A 329 45.37 61.41 -19.90
C PRO A 329 44.50 61.92 -18.75
N ASP A 330 43.19 61.68 -18.78
CA ASP A 330 42.35 61.69 -17.58
C ASP A 330 41.04 60.93 -17.86
N LEU A 331 41.08 59.60 -17.74
CA LEU A 331 39.93 58.78 -17.35
C LEU A 331 40.46 57.40 -16.89
N PRO A 332 39.97 56.84 -15.76
CA PRO A 332 40.44 55.55 -15.28
C PRO A 332 40.10 54.47 -16.31
N PHE A 333 41.12 53.71 -16.71
CA PHE A 333 40.97 52.57 -17.61
C PHE A 333 40.14 51.48 -16.91
N THR A 334 38.85 51.42 -17.21
CA THR A 334 37.99 50.30 -16.79
C THR A 334 38.08 49.21 -17.86
N ASN A 335 38.64 48.05 -17.50
CA ASN A 335 38.81 46.93 -18.41
C ASN A 335 37.44 46.48 -18.98
N PRO A 336 37.22 46.55 -20.32
CA PRO A 336 35.96 46.15 -20.95
C PRO A 336 35.57 44.69 -20.66
N LEU A 337 36.56 43.82 -20.42
CA LEU A 337 36.35 42.41 -20.08
C LEU A 337 35.75 42.20 -18.68
N LEU A 338 35.89 43.18 -17.77
CA LEU A 338 35.30 43.17 -16.43
C LEU A 338 33.97 43.94 -16.36
N ALA A 339 33.77 44.92 -17.25
CA ALA A 339 32.58 45.78 -17.29
C ALA A 339 31.29 45.04 -17.71
N GLY A 340 31.39 43.86 -18.35
CA GLY A 340 30.23 43.01 -18.66
C GLY A 340 29.45 42.55 -17.42
N SER A 341 30.09 42.56 -16.25
CA SER A 341 29.45 42.21 -14.96
C SER A 341 28.41 43.24 -14.51
N GLU A 342 28.49 44.49 -14.98
CA GLU A 342 27.56 45.58 -14.60
C GLU A 342 26.30 45.61 -15.47
N LEU A 343 26.31 44.96 -16.65
CA LEU A 343 25.15 44.87 -17.56
C LEU A 343 24.25 43.67 -17.30
N LEU A 344 24.71 42.71 -16.49
CA LEU A 344 23.86 41.64 -15.98
C LEU A 344 22.92 42.24 -14.94
N ARG A 345 21.66 42.51 -15.31
CA ARG A 345 20.61 42.69 -14.31
C ARG A 345 20.69 41.51 -13.34
N PRO A 346 20.70 41.73 -12.02
CA PRO A 346 20.61 40.63 -11.08
C PRO A 346 19.32 39.88 -11.41
N VAL A 347 19.48 38.67 -11.95
CA VAL A 347 18.37 37.73 -12.08
C VAL A 347 17.84 37.62 -10.65
N PRO A 348 16.59 38.01 -10.35
CA PRO A 348 16.02 37.83 -9.02
C PRO A 348 16.27 36.36 -8.70
N PRO A 349 16.78 36.02 -7.49
CA PRO A 349 17.21 34.68 -7.19
C PRO A 349 16.10 33.75 -7.63
N GLN A 350 16.33 33.07 -8.76
CA GLN A 350 15.44 32.00 -9.19
C GLN A 350 15.48 31.12 -7.97
N GLN A 351 14.31 30.94 -7.37
CA GLN A 351 14.13 29.98 -6.31
C GLN A 351 14.72 28.72 -6.91
N VAL A 352 15.95 28.41 -6.52
CA VAL A 352 16.56 27.14 -6.77
C VAL A 352 15.65 26.28 -5.94
N TYR A 353 14.59 25.78 -6.57
CA TYR A 353 13.95 24.58 -6.11
C TYR A 353 15.15 23.68 -5.93
N LYS A 354 15.49 23.41 -4.67
CA LYS A 354 16.37 22.31 -4.30
C LYS A 354 16.06 21.26 -5.34
N VAL A 355 17.07 20.82 -6.08
CA VAL A 355 17.01 19.47 -6.60
C VAL A 355 16.88 18.65 -5.33
N CYS A 356 15.63 18.44 -4.94
CA CYS A 356 15.24 17.36 -4.09
C CYS A 356 15.63 16.20 -5.00
N VAL A 357 16.87 15.72 -4.82
CA VAL A 357 17.03 14.28 -4.74
C VAL A 357 16.05 13.91 -3.64
N MET A 358 14.79 13.74 -4.02
CA MET A 358 13.86 12.88 -3.31
C MET A 358 14.57 11.54 -3.38
N GLY A 359 15.47 11.33 -2.40
CA GLY A 359 15.49 10.06 -1.73
C GLY A 359 14.03 9.74 -1.51
N TRP A 360 13.62 8.60 -2.02
CA TRP A 360 12.30 8.05 -1.84
C TRP A 360 12.03 7.91 -0.35
N MET A 361 11.68 9.01 0.30
CA MET A 361 10.76 9.04 1.41
C MET A 361 9.45 9.38 0.73
N PHE A 362 8.86 8.35 0.12
CA PHE A 362 7.45 8.12 0.38
C PHE A 362 7.30 8.34 1.90
N SER A 363 6.76 9.49 2.30
CA SER A 363 6.04 9.53 3.55
C SER A 363 4.76 8.76 3.25
N TRP A 364 4.87 7.44 3.17
CA TRP A 364 3.77 6.62 3.63
C TRP A 364 3.50 7.17 5.02
N ALA A 365 2.32 7.73 5.22
CA ALA A 365 1.74 7.66 6.55
C ALA A 365 1.75 6.18 6.86
N VAL A 366 2.82 5.76 7.54
CA VAL A 366 2.88 4.51 8.25
C VAL A 366 1.70 4.62 9.16
N GLU A 367 0.61 3.94 8.84
CA GLU A 367 -0.20 3.38 9.91
C GLU A 367 0.77 2.52 10.71
N VAL A 368 1.38 3.17 11.71
CA VAL A 368 2.08 2.51 12.80
C VAL A 368 1.04 1.53 13.32
N PRO A 369 1.29 0.21 13.30
CA PRO A 369 0.37 -0.74 13.86
C PRO A 369 0.07 -0.30 15.29
N LEU A 370 -1.20 0.02 15.56
CA LEU A 370 -1.64 0.45 16.88
C LEU A 370 -1.13 -0.57 17.90
N ASP A 371 -0.39 -0.09 18.89
CA ASP A 371 0.07 -0.94 19.99
C ASP A 371 -1.13 -1.59 20.69
N HIS A 372 -0.97 -2.79 21.25
CA HIS A 372 -2.10 -3.56 21.79
C HIS A 372 -2.87 -2.76 22.85
N GLY A 373 -2.16 -1.93 23.64
CA GLY A 373 -2.77 -1.02 24.61
C GLY A 373 -3.63 0.07 23.96
N GLN A 374 -3.16 0.66 22.85
CA GLN A 374 -3.88 1.70 22.10
C GLN A 374 -5.13 1.12 21.43
N LEU A 375 -5.04 -0.10 20.88
CA LEU A 375 -6.18 -0.80 20.30
C LEU A 375 -7.24 -1.13 21.35
N CYS A 376 -6.84 -1.63 22.53
CA CYS A 376 -7.75 -1.90 23.63
C CYS A 376 -8.45 -0.63 24.13
N GLN A 377 -7.72 0.48 24.24
CA GLN A 377 -8.30 1.74 24.68
C GLN A 377 -9.30 2.31 23.67
N MET A 378 -9.03 2.16 22.37
CA MET A 378 -9.93 2.60 21.31
C MET A 378 -11.20 1.74 21.24
N VAL A 379 -11.09 0.43 21.47
CA VAL A 379 -12.25 -0.48 21.56
C VAL A 379 -13.11 -0.17 22.80
N LEU A 380 -12.48 0.17 23.93
CA LEU A 380 -13.21 0.57 25.13
C LEU A 380 -13.95 1.89 24.93
N GLN A 381 -13.32 2.90 24.32
CA GLN A 381 -13.96 4.18 24.00
C GLN A 381 -15.11 4.05 23.01
N ASN A 382 -15.00 3.17 22.02
CA ASN A 382 -16.10 2.89 21.10
C ASN A 382 -17.26 2.18 21.79
N ARG A 383 -16.97 1.22 22.69
CA ARG A 383 -18.03 0.57 23.48
C ARG A 383 -18.72 1.53 24.44
N GLU A 384 -17.99 2.48 25.01
CA GLU A 384 -18.53 3.52 25.91
C GLU A 384 -19.41 4.50 25.12
N LYS A 385 -18.98 4.93 23.92
CA LYS A 385 -19.82 5.71 22.99
C LYS A 385 -21.06 4.96 22.52
N ASP A 386 -20.95 3.67 22.21
CA ASP A 386 -22.09 2.85 21.80
C ASP A 386 -23.08 2.67 22.97
N TRP A 387 -22.58 2.61 24.21
CA TRP A 387 -23.40 2.58 25.42
C TRP A 387 -24.10 3.92 25.67
N ASP A 388 -23.40 5.05 25.51
CA ASP A 388 -23.97 6.40 25.66
C ASP A 388 -25.01 6.70 24.57
N ASN A 389 -24.78 6.24 23.33
CA ASN A 389 -25.73 6.37 22.23
C ASN A 389 -26.97 5.48 22.41
N ALA A 390 -26.81 4.31 23.04
CA ALA A 390 -27.93 3.43 23.40
C ALA A 390 -28.73 3.95 24.59
N ALA A 391 -28.08 4.64 25.54
CA ALA A 391 -28.75 5.28 26.68
C ALA A 391 -29.51 6.56 26.27
N GLY A 392 -29.00 7.32 25.29
CA GLY A 392 -29.65 8.54 24.79
C GLY A 392 -30.87 8.31 23.89
N THR A 393 -31.19 7.07 23.52
CA THR A 393 -32.34 6.73 22.65
C THR A 393 -33.58 6.28 23.41
N ASP A 394 -33.53 6.13 24.74
CA ASP A 394 -34.65 5.64 25.56
C ASP A 394 -35.41 6.74 26.34
N GLU A 395 -35.01 8.01 26.23
CA GLU A 395 -35.71 9.15 26.89
C GLU A 395 -36.87 9.75 26.08
N ASN A 396 -37.20 9.22 24.89
CA ASN A 396 -38.35 9.65 24.10
C ASN A 396 -39.39 8.54 23.91
N ALA A 397 -39.94 8.04 25.01
CA ALA A 397 -41.22 7.33 25.00
C ALA A 397 -42.36 8.33 25.31
N PRO A 398 -43.43 8.42 24.49
CA PRO A 398 -44.53 9.33 24.73
C PRO A 398 -45.35 8.82 25.93
N GLY A 399 -45.52 9.69 26.92
CA GLY A 399 -46.39 9.44 28.07
C GLY A 399 -47.81 9.13 27.61
N MET A 400 -48.34 8.00 28.07
CA MET A 400 -49.78 7.84 28.25
C MET A 400 -50.15 8.48 29.57
N GLU A 401 -50.81 9.64 29.50
CA GLU A 401 -51.99 10.00 30.30
C GLU A 401 -52.79 11.09 29.58
#